data_AF-A0A9P8MP57-F1
#
_entry.id   AF-A0A9P8MP57-F1
#
_cell.length_a   1.000
_cell.length_b   1.000
_cell.length_c   1.000
_cell.angle_alpha   90.00
_cell.angle_beta   90.00
_cell.angle_gamma   90.00
#
_symmetry.space_group_name_H-M   'P 1'
#
loop_
_entity.id
_entity.type
_entity.pdbx_description
1 polymer ?
#
loop_
_entity_poly.entity_id
_entity_poly.type
_entity_poly.pdbx_seq_one_letter_code
_entity_poly.pdbx_strand_id
1 'polypeptide(L)'
;MSGALNWAILLKFDDGVEWVFRSPRTRYAVVGDTAACRLLASEAATLKYIRKHTSIPVPEVFHYCVTDQNDIGIPYILMSKAAGNPLATYDWQTYNHERPKPASPTDPVRAMTRDEKGKIMRQLGNYACQLFQLRFATIGSLFEQDGEDYNIEECLSPGHVLHGRDDIEDISRGPYHGEPTTTPPRLCPSSTC
;
A
#
# COMPACT_ATOMS: atom_id res chain seq x y z
N MET A 1 0.81 4.19 -16.42
CA MET A 1 1.82 3.64 -15.48
C MET A 1 1.31 2.29 -14.99
N SER A 2 2.19 1.30 -14.73
CA SER A 2 1.75 -0.01 -14.22
C SER A 2 2.64 -0.44 -13.07
N GLY A 3 2.02 -0.82 -11.95
CA GLY A 3 2.68 -1.52 -10.84
C GLY A 3 2.43 -3.02 -10.91
N ALA A 4 2.82 -3.72 -9.84
CA ALA A 4 2.63 -5.16 -9.70
C ALA A 4 1.16 -5.56 -9.49
N LEU A 5 0.42 -4.80 -8.67
CA LEU A 5 -0.95 -5.13 -8.26
C LEU A 5 -2.01 -4.25 -8.94
N ASN A 6 -1.65 -3.03 -9.30
CA ASN A 6 -2.55 -2.05 -9.88
C ASN A 6 -1.99 -1.47 -11.17
N TRP A 7 -2.86 -1.10 -12.10
CA TRP A 7 -2.53 -0.18 -13.19
C TRP A 7 -3.09 1.21 -12.86
N ALA A 8 -2.44 2.25 -13.40
CA ALA A 8 -2.85 3.62 -13.15
C ALA A 8 -2.68 4.50 -14.39
N ILE A 9 -3.62 5.41 -14.58
CA ILE A 9 -3.58 6.45 -15.62
C ILE A 9 -3.61 7.83 -14.97
N LEU A 10 -3.01 8.80 -15.64
CA LEU A 10 -3.09 10.21 -15.27
C LEU A 10 -4.21 10.84 -16.06
N LEU A 11 -5.12 11.50 -15.36
CA LEU A 11 -6.16 12.32 -15.93
C LEU A 11 -5.70 13.77 -15.81
N LYS A 12 -5.67 14.50 -16.92
CA LYS A 12 -5.34 15.92 -16.95
C LYS A 12 -6.55 16.69 -17.43
N PHE A 13 -7.00 17.63 -16.62
CA PHE A 13 -8.14 18.48 -16.91
C PHE A 13 -7.70 19.77 -17.61
N ASP A 14 -8.64 20.46 -18.25
CA ASP A 14 -8.37 21.69 -19.03
C ASP A 14 -7.86 22.85 -18.16
N ASP A 15 -8.22 22.85 -16.88
CA ASP A 15 -7.72 23.79 -15.86
C ASP A 15 -6.28 23.46 -15.39
N GLY A 16 -5.69 22.39 -15.91
CA GLY A 16 -4.35 21.92 -15.58
C GLY A 16 -4.27 21.04 -14.33
N VAL A 17 -5.38 20.77 -13.64
CA VAL A 17 -5.42 19.82 -12.51
C VAL A 17 -5.11 18.41 -13.02
N GLU A 18 -4.35 17.64 -12.23
CA GLU A 18 -4.02 16.25 -12.54
C GLU A 18 -4.51 15.30 -11.46
N TRP A 19 -5.26 14.27 -11.87
CA TRP A 19 -5.72 13.18 -11.02
C TRP A 19 -5.07 11.86 -11.42
N VAL A 20 -5.06 10.91 -10.49
CA VAL A 20 -4.68 9.53 -10.72
C VAL A 20 -5.92 8.68 -10.62
N PHE A 21 -6.21 7.93 -11.68
CA PHE A 21 -7.15 6.82 -11.64
C PHE A 21 -6.35 5.53 -11.52
N ARG A 22 -6.63 4.72 -10.50
CA ARG A 22 -5.96 3.44 -10.24
C ARG A 22 -6.98 2.32 -10.15
N SER A 23 -6.68 1.17 -10.75
CA SER A 23 -7.54 -0.01 -10.72
C SER A 23 -6.71 -1.29 -10.53
N PRO A 24 -7.24 -2.33 -9.84
CA PRO A 24 -6.58 -3.61 -9.69
C PRO A 24 -6.31 -4.28 -11.03
N ARG A 25 -5.23 -5.06 -11.11
CA ARG A 25 -4.96 -5.93 -12.25
C ARG A 25 -5.77 -7.22 -12.11
N THR A 26 -6.90 -7.31 -12.82
CA THR A 26 -7.75 -8.52 -12.85
C THR A 26 -7.13 -9.68 -13.66
N ARG A 27 -6.21 -9.39 -14.60
CA ARG A 27 -5.76 -10.39 -15.60
C ARG A 27 -4.69 -11.38 -15.14
N TYR A 28 -4.17 -11.22 -13.93
CA TYR A 28 -3.21 -12.15 -13.34
C TYR A 28 -3.79 -12.50 -11.97
N ALA A 29 -4.51 -13.62 -11.90
CA ALA A 29 -5.23 -14.15 -10.75
C ALA A 29 -4.28 -14.47 -9.58
N VAL A 30 -3.63 -13.44 -9.04
CA VAL A 30 -2.83 -13.53 -7.82
C VAL A 30 -3.75 -13.32 -6.62
N VAL A 31 -4.87 -12.62 -6.76
CA VAL A 31 -5.83 -12.37 -5.68
C VAL A 31 -7.23 -12.66 -6.22
N GLY A 32 -8.09 -13.33 -5.43
CA GLY A 32 -9.49 -13.52 -5.79
C GLY A 32 -10.24 -12.19 -5.87
N ASP A 33 -11.30 -12.12 -6.69
CA ASP A 33 -12.03 -10.87 -6.95
C ASP A 33 -12.50 -10.20 -5.64
N THR A 34 -13.02 -10.98 -4.69
CA THR A 34 -13.44 -10.49 -3.37
C THR A 34 -12.29 -9.88 -2.57
N ALA A 35 -11.11 -10.52 -2.55
CA ALA A 35 -9.95 -10.02 -1.84
C ALA A 35 -9.35 -8.78 -2.52
N ALA A 36 -9.41 -8.67 -3.85
CA ALA A 36 -9.00 -7.49 -4.58
C ALA A 36 -9.90 -6.28 -4.24
N CYS A 37 -11.22 -6.49 -4.15
CA CYS A 37 -12.18 -5.47 -3.71
C CYS A 37 -11.89 -4.98 -2.28
N ARG A 38 -11.64 -5.90 -1.34
CA ARG A 38 -11.33 -5.57 0.06
C ARG A 38 -9.98 -4.85 0.19
N LEU A 39 -8.97 -5.26 -0.57
CA LEU A 39 -7.68 -4.55 -0.65
C LEU A 39 -7.86 -3.11 -1.13
N LEU A 40 -8.67 -2.91 -2.17
CA LEU A 40 -8.94 -1.58 -2.71
C LEU A 40 -9.65 -0.68 -1.70
N ALA A 41 -10.68 -1.19 -1.02
CA ALA A 41 -11.33 -0.47 0.09
C ALA A 41 -10.34 -0.11 1.19
N SER A 42 -9.51 -1.06 1.61
CA SER A 42 -8.55 -0.84 2.68
C SER A 42 -7.46 0.17 2.31
N GLU A 43 -7.03 0.17 1.04
CA GLU A 43 -6.09 1.16 0.53
C GLU A 43 -6.69 2.57 0.53
N ALA A 44 -7.94 2.72 0.09
CA ALA A 44 -8.65 4.00 0.15
C ALA A 44 -8.82 4.50 1.60
N ALA A 45 -9.29 3.62 2.49
CA ALA A 45 -9.47 3.91 3.91
C ALA A 45 -8.16 4.35 4.57
N THR A 46 -7.06 3.64 4.29
CA THR A 46 -5.74 3.94 4.84
C THR A 46 -5.25 5.32 4.40
N LEU A 47 -5.41 5.67 3.12
CA LEU A 47 -5.03 7.00 2.61
C LEU A 47 -5.83 8.11 3.29
N LYS A 48 -7.15 7.96 3.41
CA LYS A 48 -8.00 8.93 4.10
C LYS A 48 -7.64 9.05 5.59
N TYR A 49 -7.41 7.93 6.27
CA TYR A 49 -7.03 7.90 7.67
C TYR A 49 -5.70 8.62 7.93
N ILE A 50 -4.66 8.31 7.15
CA ILE A 50 -3.34 8.95 7.27
C ILE A 50 -3.46 10.46 7.02
N ARG A 51 -4.22 10.88 6.00
CA ARG A 51 -4.47 12.29 5.70
C ARG A 51 -5.19 13.02 6.85
N LYS A 52 -6.16 12.36 7.48
CA LYS A 52 -6.96 12.92 8.60
C LYS A 52 -6.14 13.04 9.90
N HIS A 53 -5.21 12.11 10.15
CA HIS A 53 -4.54 11.99 11.45
C HIS A 53 -3.06 12.37 11.45
N THR A 54 -2.47 12.73 10.30
CA THR A 54 -1.06 13.09 10.20
C THR A 54 -0.84 14.27 9.27
N SER A 55 0.36 14.84 9.31
CA SER A 55 0.81 15.86 8.35
C SER A 55 1.47 15.27 7.10
N ILE A 56 1.43 13.94 6.92
CA ILE A 56 2.09 13.26 5.80
C ILE A 56 1.34 13.60 4.50
N PRO A 57 2.03 14.08 3.45
CA PRO A 57 1.39 14.47 2.20
C PRO A 57 1.04 13.25 1.35
N VAL A 58 0.00 12.52 1.73
CA VAL A 58 -0.57 11.43 0.93
C VAL A 58 -1.57 11.95 -0.11
N PRO A 59 -1.78 11.24 -1.24
CA PRO A 59 -2.83 11.54 -2.19
C PRO A 59 -4.20 11.67 -1.51
N GLU A 60 -4.99 12.62 -1.98
CA GLU A 60 -6.36 12.82 -1.56
C GLU A 60 -7.27 11.90 -2.35
N VAL A 61 -7.99 11.00 -1.68
CA VAL A 61 -8.99 10.14 -2.32
C VAL A 61 -10.26 10.95 -2.53
N PHE A 62 -10.60 11.23 -3.79
CA PHE A 62 -11.84 11.91 -4.16
C PHE A 62 -13.01 10.93 -4.20
N HIS A 63 -12.79 9.74 -4.76
CA HIS A 63 -13.81 8.69 -4.86
C HIS A 63 -13.14 7.33 -5.01
N TYR A 64 -13.81 6.26 -4.58
CA TYR A 64 -13.43 4.90 -4.94
C TYR A 64 -14.68 4.04 -5.09
N CYS A 65 -14.60 3.03 -5.95
CA CYS A 65 -15.64 2.01 -6.11
C CYS A 65 -14.96 0.65 -6.10
N VAL A 66 -15.45 -0.27 -5.26
CA VAL A 66 -14.89 -1.62 -5.16
C VAL A 66 -15.53 -2.61 -6.12
N THR A 67 -16.69 -2.29 -6.69
CA THR A 67 -17.43 -3.19 -7.60
C THR A 67 -17.20 -2.80 -9.04
N ASP A 68 -17.51 -3.70 -9.97
CA ASP A 68 -17.63 -3.40 -11.40
C ASP A 68 -19.00 -2.84 -11.79
N GLN A 69 -19.96 -2.85 -10.86
CA GLN A 69 -21.31 -2.29 -11.01
C GLN A 69 -21.30 -0.76 -10.87
N ASN A 70 -20.54 -0.09 -11.73
CA ASN A 70 -20.46 1.36 -11.84
C ASN A 70 -20.30 1.75 -13.32
N ASP A 71 -20.45 3.04 -13.64
CA ASP A 71 -20.43 3.54 -15.02
C ASP A 71 -19.12 3.27 -15.79
N ILE A 72 -18.01 3.02 -15.07
CA ILE A 72 -16.70 2.69 -15.66
C ILE A 72 -16.55 1.19 -15.92
N GLY A 73 -17.34 0.35 -15.23
CA GLY A 73 -17.34 -1.11 -15.40
C GLY A 73 -16.17 -1.85 -14.72
N ILE A 74 -15.42 -1.19 -13.83
CA ILE A 74 -14.27 -1.76 -13.10
C ILE A 74 -14.11 -1.14 -11.71
N PRO A 75 -13.51 -1.83 -10.73
CA PRO A 75 -13.12 -1.24 -9.46
C PRO A 75 -12.01 -0.20 -9.62
N TYR A 76 -12.06 0.89 -8.86
CA TYR A 76 -11.09 1.98 -8.95
C TYR A 76 -10.95 2.82 -7.69
N ILE A 77 -9.81 3.52 -7.58
CA ILE A 77 -9.59 4.67 -6.71
C ILE A 77 -9.27 5.87 -7.61
N LEU A 78 -10.00 6.96 -7.42
CA LEU A 78 -9.78 8.26 -8.03
C LEU A 78 -9.23 9.22 -6.98
N MET A 79 -8.03 9.74 -7.22
CA MET A 79 -7.30 10.52 -6.22
C MET A 79 -6.45 11.63 -6.84
N SER A 80 -5.98 12.56 -6.02
CA SER A 80 -5.04 13.60 -6.46
C SER A 80 -3.69 12.99 -6.89
N LYS A 81 -2.99 13.66 -7.80
CA LYS A 81 -1.60 13.34 -8.10
C LYS A 81 -0.69 13.83 -6.98
N ALA A 82 0.15 12.94 -6.44
CA ALA A 82 1.18 13.34 -5.49
C ALA A 82 2.16 14.33 -6.14
N ALA A 83 2.46 15.42 -5.45
CA ALA A 83 3.42 16.41 -5.92
C ALA A 83 4.86 15.88 -5.76
N GLY A 84 5.72 16.18 -6.73
CA GLY A 84 7.15 15.87 -6.68
C GLY A 84 7.59 14.81 -7.71
N ASN A 85 8.81 14.31 -7.52
CA ASN A 85 9.44 13.34 -8.40
C ASN A 85 9.75 12.06 -7.62
N PRO A 86 9.59 10.87 -8.22
CA PRO A 86 10.01 9.62 -7.60
C PRO A 86 11.50 9.65 -7.27
N LEU A 87 11.91 9.24 -6.08
CA LEU A 87 13.32 9.26 -5.67
C LEU A 87 14.23 8.44 -6.59
N ALA A 88 13.67 7.39 -7.22
CA ALA A 88 14.36 6.53 -8.18
C ALA A 88 14.84 7.28 -9.45
N THR A 89 14.36 8.50 -9.72
CA THR A 89 14.87 9.34 -10.82
C THR A 89 16.19 10.04 -10.47
N TYR A 90 16.69 9.90 -9.24
CA TYR A 90 17.95 10.48 -8.78
C TYR A 90 18.99 9.40 -8.43
N ASP A 91 20.27 9.74 -8.57
CA ASP A 91 21.36 8.83 -8.26
C ASP A 91 21.69 8.93 -6.75
N TRP A 92 21.15 7.97 -5.99
CA TRP A 92 21.39 7.81 -4.56
C TRP A 92 22.69 7.03 -4.32
N GLN A 93 23.84 7.68 -4.59
CA GLN A 93 25.15 7.05 -4.40
C GLN A 93 25.41 6.71 -2.92
N THR A 94 25.26 5.44 -2.54
CA THR A 94 25.81 4.89 -1.30
C THR A 94 27.20 4.37 -1.61
N TYR A 95 28.19 4.71 -0.79
CA TYR A 95 29.59 4.32 -0.98
C TYR A 95 29.69 2.84 -1.35
N ASN A 96 29.99 2.56 -2.63
CA ASN A 96 30.10 1.25 -3.26
C ASN A 96 28.90 0.32 -3.07
N HIS A 97 28.04 0.20 -4.09
CA HIS A 97 27.76 -1.04 -4.82
C HIS A 97 27.01 -0.66 -6.11
N GLU A 98 27.72 -0.77 -7.24
CA GLU A 98 27.31 -0.65 -8.64
C GLU A 98 26.24 0.41 -9.01
N ARG A 99 26.67 1.41 -9.80
CA ARG A 99 25.78 2.39 -10.45
C ARG A 99 24.64 1.66 -11.19
N PRO A 100 23.38 2.06 -11.00
CA PRO A 100 22.35 1.79 -11.99
C PRO A 100 22.80 2.40 -13.32
N LYS A 101 22.94 1.58 -14.37
CA LYS A 101 23.17 2.10 -15.72
C LYS A 101 21.95 2.95 -16.10
N PRO A 102 22.13 4.18 -16.61
CA PRO A 102 21.01 5.02 -17.00
C PRO A 102 20.21 4.32 -18.11
N ALA A 103 18.88 4.45 -18.04
CA ALA A 103 17.96 3.84 -19.01
C ALA A 103 18.10 4.45 -20.43
N SER A 104 18.68 5.65 -20.55
CA SER A 104 19.05 6.26 -21.82
C SER A 104 20.31 7.14 -21.69
N PRO A 105 21.06 7.39 -22.78
CA PRO A 105 22.20 8.32 -22.79
C PRO A 105 21.82 9.80 -22.62
N THR A 106 20.53 10.14 -22.69
CA THR A 106 20.04 11.52 -22.86
C THR A 106 19.48 12.16 -21.60
N ASP A 107 19.28 11.41 -20.51
CA ASP A 107 18.89 11.97 -19.20
C ASP A 107 19.98 11.71 -18.16
N PRO A 108 20.85 12.69 -17.84
CA PRO A 108 21.84 12.52 -16.80
C PRO A 108 21.12 12.42 -15.45
N VAL A 109 21.09 11.21 -14.88
CA VAL A 109 20.57 10.98 -13.53
C VAL A 109 21.37 11.86 -12.57
N ARG A 110 20.75 12.92 -12.07
CA ARG A 110 21.40 13.90 -11.20
C ARG A 110 21.76 13.21 -9.88
N ALA A 111 23.06 13.23 -9.53
CA ALA A 111 23.53 12.76 -8.25
C ALA A 111 23.00 13.64 -7.10
N MET A 112 22.54 12.98 -6.04
CA MET A 112 22.05 13.69 -4.85
C MET A 112 23.22 14.08 -3.95
N THR A 113 23.21 15.32 -3.50
CA THR A 113 24.16 15.82 -2.51
C THR A 113 23.90 15.20 -1.13
N ARG A 114 24.91 15.24 -0.24
CA ARG A 114 24.77 14.75 1.14
C ARG A 114 23.65 15.48 1.89
N ASP A 115 23.49 16.78 1.64
CA ASP A 115 22.45 17.59 2.30
C ASP A 115 21.05 17.23 1.82
N GLU A 116 20.87 16.94 0.52
CA GLU A 116 19.60 16.46 -0.02
C GLU A 116 19.22 15.10 0.56
N LYS A 117 20.19 14.18 0.63
CA LYS A 117 20.00 12.87 1.30
C LYS A 117 19.63 13.07 2.77
N GLY A 118 20.31 13.96 3.47
CA GLY A 118 20.01 14.31 4.87
C GLY A 118 18.59 14.87 5.05
N LYS A 119 18.13 15.74 4.14
CA LYS A 119 16.75 16.25 4.15
C LYS A 119 15.72 15.14 3.97
N ILE A 120 15.93 14.25 3.02
CA ILE A 120 15.03 13.11 2.76
C ILE A 120 14.99 12.16 3.95
N MET A 121 16.14 11.77 4.49
CA MET A 121 16.21 10.88 5.64
C MET A 121 15.51 11.48 6.86
N ARG A 122 15.64 12.79 7.08
CA ARG A 122 14.92 13.50 8.13
C ARG A 122 13.40 13.49 7.90
N GLN A 123 12.94 13.73 6.67
CA GLN A 123 11.51 13.66 6.34
C GLN A 123 10.94 12.25 6.53
N LEU A 124 11.65 11.21 6.06
CA LEU A 124 11.26 9.82 6.27
C LEU A 124 11.20 9.47 7.76
N GLY A 125 12.17 9.91 8.56
CA GLY A 125 12.13 9.75 10.02
C GLY A 125 10.92 10.42 10.66
N ASN A 126 10.57 11.64 10.23
CA ASN A 126 9.38 12.34 10.70
C ASN A 126 8.08 11.64 10.30
N TYR A 127 8.00 11.08 9.09
CA TYR A 127 6.83 10.31 8.64
C TYR A 127 6.71 8.99 9.39
N ALA A 128 7.82 8.26 9.56
CA ALA A 128 7.85 7.03 10.34
C ALA A 128 7.41 7.27 11.79
N CYS A 129 7.85 8.37 12.41
CA CYS A 129 7.42 8.75 13.76
C CYS A 129 5.91 9.00 13.84
N GLN A 130 5.34 9.75 12.89
CA GLN A 130 3.90 10.01 12.83
C GLN A 130 3.09 8.74 12.59
N LEU A 131 3.49 7.89 11.64
CA LEU A 131 2.83 6.60 11.41
C LEU A 131 2.93 5.71 12.65
N PHE A 132 4.08 5.71 13.32
CA PHE A 132 4.27 5.02 14.59
C PHE A 132 3.55 5.70 15.76
N GLN A 133 2.82 6.79 15.60
CA GLN A 133 1.92 7.31 16.65
C GLN A 133 0.48 6.86 16.43
N LEU A 134 0.13 6.41 15.23
CA LEU A 134 -1.16 5.81 14.95
C LEU A 134 -1.23 4.46 15.69
N ARG A 135 -2.20 4.33 16.59
CA ARG A 135 -2.39 3.16 17.44
C ARG A 135 -3.76 2.56 17.19
N PHE A 136 -3.78 1.25 17.02
CA PHE A 136 -4.98 0.46 16.83
C PHE A 136 -5.05 -0.62 17.91
N ALA A 137 -6.27 -0.99 18.32
CA ALA A 137 -6.48 -2.01 19.34
C ALA A 137 -6.12 -3.43 18.86
N THR A 138 -6.15 -3.64 17.54
CA THR A 138 -5.84 -4.91 16.89
C THR A 138 -4.95 -4.70 15.65
N ILE A 139 -4.39 -5.79 15.15
CA ILE A 139 -3.57 -5.87 13.95
C ILE A 139 -4.44 -6.42 12.82
N GLY A 140 -4.50 -5.69 11.71
CA GLY A 140 -5.33 -6.05 10.56
C GLY A 140 -5.31 -4.97 9.50
N SER A 141 -6.26 -5.05 8.55
CA SER A 141 -6.47 -4.04 7.52
C SER A 141 -7.53 -3.02 7.97
N LEU A 142 -7.30 -1.74 7.64
CA LEU A 142 -8.19 -0.64 7.99
C LEU A 142 -9.31 -0.53 6.97
N PHE A 143 -10.55 -0.31 7.41
CA PHE A 143 -11.71 -0.06 6.56
C PHE A 143 -12.47 1.17 7.04
N GLU A 144 -13.19 1.82 6.12
CA GLU A 144 -14.11 2.91 6.43
C GLU A 144 -15.44 2.32 6.92
N GLN A 145 -15.97 2.90 8.00
CA GLN A 145 -17.31 2.63 8.52
C GLN A 145 -18.23 3.84 8.26
N ASP A 146 -19.54 3.62 8.33
CA ASP A 146 -20.53 4.70 8.29
C ASP A 146 -20.18 5.81 9.29
N GLY A 147 -20.22 7.07 8.86
CA GLY A 147 -19.97 8.23 9.72
C GLY A 147 -18.51 8.70 9.86
N GLU A 148 -17.62 8.33 8.92
CA GLU A 148 -16.18 8.65 8.93
C GLU A 148 -15.35 8.00 10.04
N ASP A 149 -15.90 6.98 10.69
CA ASP A 149 -15.15 6.12 11.61
C ASP A 149 -14.41 5.02 10.84
N TYR A 150 -13.46 4.38 11.52
CA TYR A 150 -12.62 3.35 10.93
C TYR A 150 -12.56 2.12 11.83
N ASN A 151 -12.63 0.94 11.21
CA ASN A 151 -12.50 -0.35 11.88
C ASN A 151 -11.28 -1.11 11.35
N ILE A 152 -10.73 -1.97 12.20
CA ILE A 152 -9.69 -2.93 11.81
C ILE A 152 -10.35 -4.29 11.64
N GLU A 153 -10.25 -4.87 10.45
CA GLU A 153 -10.74 -6.21 10.14
C GLU A 153 -9.56 -7.18 9.91
N GLU A 154 -9.79 -8.24 9.14
CA GLU A 154 -8.74 -9.21 8.79
C GLU A 154 -7.51 -8.56 8.13
N CYS A 155 -6.37 -9.23 8.23
CA CYS A 155 -5.10 -8.82 7.67
C CYS A 155 -5.00 -9.24 6.21
N LEU A 156 -5.16 -8.29 5.29
CA LEU A 156 -5.00 -8.51 3.85
C LEU A 156 -3.55 -8.42 3.38
N SER A 157 -2.59 -8.87 4.19
CA SER A 157 -1.19 -8.84 3.79
C SER A 157 -0.97 -9.74 2.56
N PRO A 158 0.07 -9.46 1.73
CA PRO A 158 0.40 -10.32 0.60
C PRO A 158 0.53 -11.80 0.95
N GLY A 159 0.97 -12.13 2.17
CA GLY A 159 1.08 -13.51 2.65
C GLY A 159 -0.26 -14.22 2.83
N HIS A 160 -1.36 -13.49 3.04
CA HIS A 160 -2.70 -14.01 3.25
C HIS A 160 -3.59 -14.04 2.00
N VAL A 161 -3.28 -13.22 0.99
CA VAL A 161 -4.18 -12.99 -0.15
C VAL A 161 -3.57 -13.33 -1.52
N LEU A 162 -2.24 -13.45 -1.63
CA LEU A 162 -1.62 -13.76 -2.91
C LEU A 162 -1.63 -15.28 -3.21
N HIS A 163 -1.79 -15.61 -4.48
CA HIS A 163 -1.80 -16.96 -5.06
C HIS A 163 -2.91 -17.87 -4.51
N GLY A 164 -4.14 -17.36 -4.41
CA GLY A 164 -5.30 -18.12 -3.94
C GLY A 164 -5.23 -18.47 -2.45
N ARG A 165 -4.36 -17.80 -1.69
CA ARG A 165 -4.25 -18.01 -0.25
C ARG A 165 -5.45 -17.46 0.51
N ASP A 166 -6.21 -16.56 -0.10
CA ASP A 166 -7.50 -16.09 0.37
C ASP A 166 -8.57 -17.21 0.38
N ASP A 167 -8.47 -18.18 -0.54
CA ASP A 167 -9.40 -19.31 -0.64
C ASP A 167 -9.14 -20.42 0.39
N ILE A 168 -8.03 -20.35 1.14
CA ILE A 168 -7.71 -21.37 2.15
C ILE A 168 -8.61 -21.18 3.37
N GLU A 169 -9.52 -22.13 3.58
CA GLU A 169 -10.39 -22.21 4.75
C GLU A 169 -9.59 -22.50 6.04
N ASP A 170 -10.21 -22.29 7.20
CA ASP A 170 -9.65 -22.56 8.54
C ASP A 170 -8.37 -21.80 8.94
N ILE A 171 -7.93 -20.82 8.14
CA ILE A 171 -6.86 -19.89 8.52
C ILE A 171 -7.46 -18.63 9.16
N SER A 172 -7.12 -18.39 10.42
CA SER A 172 -7.43 -17.11 11.06
C SER A 172 -6.60 -16.00 10.43
N ARG A 173 -7.28 -15.01 9.82
CA ARG A 173 -6.66 -13.80 9.24
C ARG A 173 -6.76 -12.58 10.16
N GLY A 174 -7.18 -12.76 11.41
CA GLY A 174 -7.39 -11.67 12.36
C GLY A 174 -8.82 -11.08 12.28
N PRO A 175 -9.05 -9.87 12.80
CA PRO A 175 -8.05 -8.98 13.40
C PRO A 175 -7.37 -9.63 14.62
N TYR A 176 -6.06 -9.42 14.79
CA TYR A 176 -5.29 -10.04 15.88
C TYR A 176 -5.13 -9.08 17.06
N HIS A 177 -5.26 -9.56 18.30
CA HIS A 177 -5.05 -8.73 19.50
C HIS A 177 -3.58 -8.59 19.92
N GLY A 178 -2.68 -9.33 19.26
CA GLY A 178 -1.24 -9.32 19.51
C GLY A 178 -0.53 -10.23 18.51
N GLU A 179 0.80 -10.29 18.58
CA GLU A 179 1.54 -11.27 17.80
C GLU A 179 1.11 -12.68 18.21
N PRO A 180 0.81 -13.58 17.25
CA PRO A 180 0.47 -14.95 17.58
C PRO A 180 1.64 -15.58 18.33
N THR A 181 1.42 -15.96 19.58
CA THR A 181 2.36 -16.80 20.32
C THR A 181 2.42 -18.13 19.61
N THR A 182 3.49 -18.36 18.84
CA THR A 182 3.85 -19.70 18.36
C THR A 182 4.05 -20.57 19.59
N THR A 183 2.99 -21.22 20.03
CA THR A 183 3.09 -22.35 20.95
C THR A 183 3.55 -23.49 20.07
N PRO A 184 4.79 -23.98 20.19
CA PRO A 184 5.24 -25.10 19.38
C PRO A 184 4.27 -26.27 19.60
N PRO A 185 3.95 -27.04 18.54
CA PRO A 185 3.08 -28.20 18.68
C PRO A 185 3.65 -29.09 19.78
N ARG A 186 2.81 -29.48 20.75
CA ARG A 186 3.20 -30.43 21.79
C ARG A 186 3.68 -31.69 21.08
N LEU A 187 4.98 -31.99 21.19
CA LEU A 187 5.52 -33.29 20.83
C LEU A 187 4.66 -34.34 21.56
N CYS A 188 4.05 -35.25 20.81
CA CYS A 188 3.34 -36.39 21.37
C CYS A 188 4.28 -37.10 22.37
N PRO A 189 3.80 -37.47 23.57
CA PRO A 189 4.61 -38.26 24.48
C PRO A 189 4.93 -39.58 23.78
N SER A 190 6.23 -39.85 23.61
CA SER A 190 6.74 -41.12 23.12
C SER A 190 6.15 -42.24 23.97
N SER A 191 5.23 -43.01 23.36
CA SER A 191 4.76 -44.26 23.91
C SER A 191 5.93 -45.23 24.04
N THR A 192 6.01 -45.78 25.23
CA THR A 192 6.92 -46.80 25.75
C THR A 192 7.14 -47.96 24.77
N CYS A 193 8.40 -48.34 24.56
CA CYS A 193 8.84 -49.72 24.32
C CYS A 193 10.06 -49.98 25.20
#